data_AF-A0A8C1RK79-F1
#
_entry.id   AF-A0A8C1RK79-F1
#
_cell.length_a   1.000
_cell.length_b   1.000
_cell.length_c   1.000
_cell.angle_alpha   90.00
_cell.angle_beta   90.00
_cell.angle_gamma   90.00
#
_symmetry.space_group_name_H-M   'P 1'
#
loop_
_entity.id
_entity.type
_entity.pdbx_description
1 polymer ?
#
loop_
_entity_poly.entity_id
_entity_poly.type
_entity_poly.pdbx_seq_one_letter_code
_entity_poly.pdbx_strand_id
1 'polypeptide(L)'
;MLHGFVLFGLCFWRLVGVIGVEADEIESLSVMEGDSVTLPTGVSKIQEDDLIMWMSGNYCIAKLNISSQVITETHDIFRDRLKLDDQTGSLTITNIRTTDSGLYKAQMIGQQVSKKTFNVTVIARLPVPVITSYCPQNPSPSGSSPSRCVLMCSVLNLGHVTLSWYKGNSLLSSISVSDLSISLSLPLEVEYQDKNSYSCVINNPFSNQTQHLDITQLCQPCSGILAQENIKDDPHAQGSSYIAASYVKHLESAGARVVPIHINRTEEEYEKLFNAINGLLLPGGNVDIEKSQFTRAARIFYELAIKANDASDYFPIWGTCQGFQQLTVLTSNKNLLTLTDTKAVALPLTFSPGAQNSRLFKKFPKDVLQSLSEENITSNFHSWSLSIQNYSSNAKLKRFYRVLTTNTDGKKEFISTMEAYQYPFYAVQWHPEKSPFEWIEKDGMVHTLSAIKATFYTAHFFVSEAMKNHHQFSSQSEEEKALIYNYQPVFKGMNSIFLQNYYFD
;
A
#
# COMPACT_ATOMS: atom_id res chain seq x y z
N MET A 1 -44.00 24.63 12.31
CA MET A 1 -42.71 24.00 11.97
C MET A 1 -42.82 22.53 12.34
N LEU A 2 -43.26 21.69 11.39
CA LEU A 2 -43.31 20.24 11.56
C LEU A 2 -42.09 19.63 10.85
N HIS A 3 -41.38 18.76 11.57
CA HIS A 3 -40.31 17.92 11.06
C HIS A 3 -40.88 16.89 10.08
N GLY A 4 -40.38 16.89 8.83
CA GLY A 4 -40.64 15.84 7.85
C GLY A 4 -39.63 14.71 8.00
N PHE A 5 -40.09 13.56 8.50
CA PHE A 5 -39.40 12.28 8.37
C PHE A 5 -39.67 11.71 6.97
N VAL A 6 -38.61 11.40 6.23
CA VAL A 6 -38.66 10.73 4.93
C VAL A 6 -38.75 9.22 5.18
N LEU A 7 -39.89 8.60 4.85
CA LEU A 7 -40.03 7.14 4.77
C LEU A 7 -39.57 6.66 3.38
N PHE A 8 -38.61 5.75 3.33
CA PHE A 8 -38.26 4.99 2.12
C PHE A 8 -39.38 3.99 1.80
N GLY A 9 -39.98 4.13 0.61
CA GLY A 9 -41.02 3.23 0.11
C GLY A 9 -40.41 1.95 -0.48
N LEU A 10 -40.93 0.80 -0.04
CA LEU A 10 -40.71 -0.50 -0.66
C LEU A 10 -41.63 -0.63 -1.89
N CYS A 11 -41.04 -0.74 -3.09
CA CYS A 11 -41.80 -0.99 -4.32
C CYS A 11 -42.24 -2.46 -4.39
N PHE A 12 -43.54 -2.72 -4.26
CA PHE A 12 -44.16 -4.01 -4.60
C PHE A 12 -44.80 -3.92 -5.98
N TRP A 13 -44.35 -4.75 -6.93
CA TRP A 13 -45.06 -4.98 -8.19
C TRP A 13 -45.81 -6.32 -8.08
N ARG A 14 -47.13 -6.33 -8.30
CA ARG A 14 -47.94 -7.56 -8.43
C ARG A 14 -48.44 -7.69 -9.87
N LEU A 15 -48.09 -8.79 -10.53
CA LEU A 15 -48.75 -9.25 -11.76
C LEU A 15 -49.74 -10.36 -11.38
N VAL A 16 -50.99 -10.23 -11.80
CA VAL A 16 -52.04 -11.23 -11.59
C VAL A 16 -52.13 -12.13 -12.82
N GLY A 17 -52.05 -13.44 -12.61
CA GLY A 17 -52.35 -14.48 -13.60
C GLY A 17 -52.52 -15.84 -12.91
N VAL A 18 -53.68 -16.48 -13.09
CA VAL A 18 -54.13 -17.67 -12.35
C VAL A 18 -53.88 -18.94 -13.18
N ILE A 19 -53.38 -19.99 -12.52
CA ILE A 19 -53.73 -21.44 -12.54
C ILE A 19 -52.45 -22.29 -12.31
N GLY A 20 -52.25 -22.74 -11.06
CA GLY A 20 -52.04 -24.15 -10.75
C GLY A 20 -50.66 -24.80 -10.89
N VAL A 21 -49.64 -24.30 -10.18
CA VAL A 21 -48.77 -25.06 -9.24
C VAL A 21 -48.26 -24.00 -8.24
N GLU A 22 -48.50 -24.17 -6.94
CA GLU A 22 -47.98 -23.26 -5.92
C GLU A 22 -46.45 -23.45 -5.85
N ALA A 23 -45.73 -22.68 -6.67
CA ALA A 23 -44.28 -22.60 -6.59
C ALA A 23 -43.92 -21.88 -5.29
N ASP A 24 -43.07 -22.49 -4.46
CA ASP A 24 -42.47 -21.82 -3.30
C ASP A 24 -41.82 -20.50 -3.77
N GLU A 25 -42.47 -19.36 -3.52
CA GLU A 25 -41.98 -18.04 -3.91
C GLU A 25 -40.69 -17.75 -3.12
N ILE A 26 -39.58 -17.52 -3.83
CA ILE A 26 -38.28 -17.21 -3.22
C ILE A 26 -38.16 -15.69 -3.06
N GLU A 27 -38.14 -15.20 -1.83
CA GLU A 27 -37.87 -13.79 -1.53
C GLU A 27 -36.36 -13.54 -1.53
N SER A 28 -35.89 -12.62 -2.39
CA SER A 28 -34.48 -12.26 -2.45
C SER A 28 -34.18 -10.99 -1.63
N LEU A 29 -33.19 -11.06 -0.76
CA LEU A 29 -32.79 -9.97 0.13
C LEU A 29 -31.28 -9.72 -0.02
N SER A 30 -30.91 -8.45 -0.19
CA SER A 30 -29.51 -8.03 -0.20
C SER A 30 -29.22 -7.21 1.06
N VAL A 31 -28.09 -7.45 1.71
CA VAL A 31 -27.67 -6.75 2.93
C VAL A 31 -26.16 -6.48 2.93
N MET A 32 -25.71 -5.41 3.58
CA MET A 32 -24.29 -5.10 3.70
C MET A 32 -23.64 -5.94 4.80
N GLU A 33 -22.40 -6.37 4.58
CA GLU A 33 -21.59 -7.05 5.59
C GLU A 33 -21.44 -6.23 6.89
N GLY A 34 -21.66 -6.90 8.01
CA GLY A 34 -21.67 -6.34 9.36
C GLY A 34 -23.04 -5.85 9.83
N ASP A 35 -24.02 -5.72 8.93
CA ASP A 35 -25.38 -5.31 9.29
C ASP A 35 -26.20 -6.52 9.81
N SER A 36 -27.50 -6.29 10.06
CA SER A 36 -28.44 -7.33 10.46
C SER A 36 -29.53 -7.52 9.40
N VAL A 37 -29.96 -8.76 9.18
CA VAL A 37 -31.09 -9.09 8.29
C VAL A 37 -32.16 -9.83 9.08
N THR A 38 -33.42 -9.47 8.85
CA THR A 38 -34.58 -10.15 9.45
C THR A 38 -35.36 -10.85 8.34
N LEU A 39 -35.61 -12.15 8.55
CA LEU A 39 -36.35 -13.02 7.66
C LEU A 39 -37.76 -13.25 8.27
N PRO A 40 -38.80 -12.56 7.78
CA PRO A 40 -40.11 -12.62 8.37
C PRO A 40 -40.85 -13.89 7.97
N THR A 41 -41.41 -14.62 8.93
CA THR A 41 -42.28 -15.79 8.65
C THR A 41 -43.59 -15.39 7.96
N GLY A 42 -44.04 -14.14 8.16
CA GLY A 42 -45.34 -13.65 7.71
C GLY A 42 -46.49 -13.99 8.67
N VAL A 43 -46.19 -14.60 9.82
CA VAL A 43 -47.16 -14.96 10.85
C VAL A 43 -47.33 -13.79 11.84
N SER A 44 -48.57 -13.37 12.11
CA SER A 44 -48.87 -12.27 13.05
C SER A 44 -48.87 -12.70 14.51
N LYS A 45 -49.25 -13.95 14.79
CA LYS A 45 -49.13 -14.60 16.10
C LYS A 45 -49.12 -16.11 15.92
N ILE A 46 -48.12 -16.76 16.48
CA ILE A 46 -47.97 -18.22 16.39
C ILE A 46 -48.91 -18.92 17.41
N GLN A 47 -49.42 -20.11 17.10
CA GLN A 47 -50.29 -20.89 17.99
C GLN A 47 -49.48 -21.78 18.96
N GLU A 48 -50.10 -22.23 20.06
CA GLU A 48 -49.43 -22.95 21.17
C GLU A 48 -48.74 -24.25 20.74
N ASP A 49 -49.26 -24.94 19.72
CA ASP A 49 -48.75 -26.24 19.23
C ASP A 49 -47.80 -26.13 18.02
N ASP A 50 -47.48 -24.92 17.56
CA ASP A 50 -46.69 -24.75 16.35
C ASP A 50 -45.18 -24.93 16.61
N LEU A 51 -44.52 -25.61 15.66
CA LEU A 51 -43.06 -25.75 15.61
C LEU A 51 -42.51 -24.97 14.41
N ILE A 52 -41.52 -24.11 14.65
CA ILE A 52 -40.82 -23.38 13.59
C ILE A 52 -39.37 -23.84 13.53
N MET A 53 -38.92 -24.21 12.35
CA MET A 53 -37.54 -24.61 12.08
C MET A 53 -36.95 -23.75 10.97
N TRP A 54 -35.79 -23.18 11.25
CA TRP A 54 -34.98 -22.44 10.27
C TRP A 54 -33.82 -23.31 9.80
N MET A 55 -33.67 -23.37 8.48
CA MET A 55 -32.61 -24.09 7.78
C MET A 55 -31.76 -23.11 6.99
N SER A 56 -30.43 -23.24 7.04
CA SER A 56 -29.50 -22.64 6.08
C SER A 56 -28.83 -23.76 5.31
N GLY A 57 -29.07 -23.83 4.00
CA GLY A 57 -28.74 -25.01 3.21
C GLY A 57 -29.37 -26.30 3.79
N ASN A 58 -28.53 -27.25 4.22
CA ASN A 58 -28.96 -28.51 4.83
C ASN A 58 -28.92 -28.51 6.36
N TYR A 59 -28.48 -27.40 6.98
CA TYR A 59 -28.29 -27.33 8.42
C TYR A 59 -29.47 -26.63 9.08
N CYS A 60 -30.01 -27.25 10.13
CA CYS A 60 -30.92 -26.53 11.02
C CYS A 60 -30.09 -25.54 11.83
N ILE A 61 -30.47 -24.27 11.79
CA ILE A 61 -29.75 -23.18 12.47
C ILE A 61 -30.49 -22.71 13.72
N ALA A 62 -31.83 -22.81 13.71
CA ALA A 62 -32.65 -22.42 14.85
C ALA A 62 -33.97 -23.19 14.88
N LYS A 63 -34.46 -23.48 16.09
CA LYS A 63 -35.79 -24.06 16.34
C LYS A 63 -36.51 -23.29 17.44
N LEU A 64 -37.81 -23.08 17.23
CA LEU A 64 -38.72 -22.52 18.22
C LEU A 64 -39.87 -23.50 18.43
N ASN A 65 -39.99 -24.02 19.65
CA ASN A 65 -41.11 -24.84 20.09
C ASN A 65 -41.91 -24.08 21.15
N ILE A 66 -43.11 -23.63 20.79
CA ILE A 66 -43.92 -22.76 21.66
C ILE A 66 -44.51 -23.50 22.84
N SER A 67 -44.96 -24.75 22.66
CA SER A 67 -45.50 -25.59 23.74
C SER A 67 -44.54 -25.78 24.93
N SER A 68 -43.23 -25.66 24.68
CA SER A 68 -42.17 -25.76 25.70
C SER A 68 -41.43 -24.44 25.95
N GLN A 69 -41.74 -23.38 25.21
CA GLN A 69 -40.99 -22.11 25.17
C GLN A 69 -39.47 -22.29 24.93
N VAL A 70 -39.07 -23.34 24.23
CA VAL A 70 -37.65 -23.65 23.98
C VAL A 70 -37.21 -23.03 22.66
N ILE A 71 -36.21 -22.15 22.74
CA ILE A 71 -35.42 -21.65 21.62
C ILE A 71 -34.10 -22.40 21.60
N THR A 72 -33.80 -23.07 20.48
CA THR A 72 -32.54 -23.81 20.32
C THR A 72 -31.77 -23.28 19.12
N GLU A 73 -30.58 -22.77 19.36
CA GLU A 73 -29.56 -22.53 18.33
C GLU A 73 -28.76 -23.82 18.14
N THR A 74 -28.70 -24.33 16.91
CA THR A 74 -28.20 -25.69 16.65
C THR A 74 -26.91 -25.72 15.85
N HIS A 75 -26.39 -24.57 15.40
CA HIS A 75 -25.23 -24.54 14.51
C HIS A 75 -24.19 -23.48 14.91
N ASP A 76 -22.97 -23.92 15.19
CA ASP A 76 -21.90 -23.10 15.77
C ASP A 76 -21.49 -21.89 14.91
N ILE A 77 -21.66 -21.96 13.58
CA ILE A 77 -21.26 -20.86 12.68
C ILE A 77 -22.05 -19.56 12.95
N PHE A 78 -23.25 -19.67 13.52
CA PHE A 78 -24.11 -18.52 13.86
C PHE A 78 -24.19 -18.24 15.35
N ARG A 79 -23.31 -18.85 16.15
CA ARG A 79 -23.27 -18.68 17.61
C ARG A 79 -23.27 -17.21 18.00
N ASP A 80 -24.17 -16.84 18.91
CA ASP A 80 -24.38 -15.48 19.41
C ASP A 80 -24.83 -14.44 18.36
N ARG A 81 -25.18 -14.88 17.14
CA ARG A 81 -25.60 -13.99 16.04
C ARG A 81 -27.07 -14.13 15.66
N LEU A 82 -27.76 -15.19 16.10
CA LEU A 82 -29.18 -15.41 15.81
C LEU A 82 -30.05 -14.77 16.88
N LYS A 83 -31.19 -14.25 16.46
CA LYS A 83 -32.29 -13.85 17.34
C LYS A 83 -33.59 -14.35 16.73
N LEU A 84 -34.36 -15.09 17.51
CA LEU A 84 -35.70 -15.53 17.14
C LEU A 84 -36.71 -14.67 17.88
N ASP A 85 -37.66 -14.12 17.13
CA ASP A 85 -38.82 -13.45 17.70
C ASP A 85 -39.82 -14.49 18.20
N ASP A 86 -40.20 -14.42 19.47
CA ASP A 86 -41.04 -15.41 20.15
C ASP A 86 -42.54 -15.28 19.81
N GLN A 87 -42.96 -14.17 19.19
CA GLN A 87 -44.35 -13.92 18.80
C GLN A 87 -44.64 -14.29 17.35
N THR A 88 -43.67 -14.05 16.47
CA THR A 88 -43.79 -14.19 15.01
C THR A 88 -42.90 -15.31 14.46
N GLY A 89 -41.84 -15.72 15.16
CA GLY A 89 -40.92 -16.75 14.71
C GLY A 89 -39.92 -16.28 13.65
N SER A 90 -39.89 -14.96 13.42
CA SER A 90 -38.98 -14.32 12.48
C SER A 90 -37.54 -14.49 12.96
N LEU A 91 -36.64 -14.77 12.03
CA LEU A 91 -35.22 -14.95 12.32
C LEU A 91 -34.45 -13.68 11.98
N THR A 92 -33.75 -13.12 12.94
CA THR A 92 -32.77 -12.06 12.72
C THR A 92 -31.36 -12.62 12.83
N ILE A 93 -30.53 -12.37 11.82
CA ILE A 93 -29.10 -12.67 11.82
C ILE A 93 -28.36 -11.34 11.96
N THR A 94 -27.58 -11.20 13.03
CA THR A 94 -26.79 -10.00 13.32
C THR A 94 -25.33 -10.18 12.90
N ASN A 95 -24.64 -9.07 12.62
CA ASN A 95 -23.24 -9.07 12.18
C ASN A 95 -23.01 -10.09 11.04
N ILE A 96 -23.85 -9.98 10.00
CA ILE A 96 -23.87 -10.94 8.89
C ILE A 96 -22.60 -10.82 8.04
N ARG A 97 -22.06 -11.96 7.60
CA ARG A 97 -20.80 -12.07 6.84
C ARG A 97 -21.09 -12.51 5.42
N THR A 98 -20.17 -12.22 4.50
CA THR A 98 -20.27 -12.67 3.10
C THR A 98 -20.47 -14.19 2.97
N THR A 99 -19.82 -14.97 3.85
CA THR A 99 -19.95 -16.44 3.96
C THR A 99 -21.34 -16.92 4.41
N ASP A 100 -22.18 -16.03 4.95
CA ASP A 100 -23.55 -16.36 5.35
C ASP A 100 -24.54 -16.22 4.18
N SER A 101 -24.09 -15.84 2.98
CA SER A 101 -24.95 -15.77 1.80
C SER A 101 -25.49 -17.15 1.41
N GLY A 102 -26.74 -17.21 0.97
CA GLY A 102 -27.35 -18.45 0.49
C GLY A 102 -28.84 -18.55 0.77
N LEU A 103 -29.36 -19.78 0.62
CA LEU A 103 -30.77 -20.08 0.81
C LEU A 103 -31.10 -20.40 2.27
N TYR A 104 -32.07 -19.66 2.80
CA TYR A 104 -32.66 -19.86 4.11
C TYR A 104 -34.10 -20.35 3.96
N LYS A 105 -34.47 -21.41 4.67
CA LYS A 105 -35.80 -21.99 4.60
C LYS A 105 -36.42 -22.04 5.98
N ALA A 106 -37.60 -21.43 6.11
CA ALA A 106 -38.46 -21.60 7.27
C ALA A 106 -39.47 -22.72 6.99
N GLN A 107 -39.58 -23.66 7.91
CA GLN A 107 -40.63 -24.66 7.93
C GLN A 107 -41.45 -24.47 9.20
N MET A 108 -42.72 -24.16 9.03
CA MET A 108 -43.68 -23.97 10.12
C MET A 108 -44.64 -25.16 10.09
N ILE A 109 -44.73 -25.87 11.22
CA ILE A 109 -45.51 -27.09 11.38
C ILE A 109 -46.55 -26.83 12.46
N GLY A 110 -47.79 -26.62 12.02
CA GLY A 110 -48.97 -26.46 12.87
C GLY A 110 -50.12 -27.33 12.35
N GLN A 111 -51.34 -26.79 12.31
CA GLN A 111 -52.50 -27.44 11.66
C GLN A 111 -52.27 -27.70 10.15
N GLN A 112 -51.50 -26.82 9.51
CA GLN A 112 -51.01 -26.97 8.14
C GLN A 112 -49.50 -26.71 8.13
N VAL A 113 -48.79 -27.36 7.20
CA VAL A 113 -47.35 -27.11 7.00
C VAL A 113 -47.20 -25.97 6.01
N SER A 114 -46.55 -24.88 6.43
CA SER A 114 -46.18 -23.78 5.55
C SER A 114 -44.67 -23.65 5.45
N LYS A 115 -44.20 -23.20 4.29
CA LYS A 115 -42.78 -23.03 3.98
C LYS A 115 -42.54 -21.63 3.44
N LYS A 116 -41.39 -21.07 3.78
CA LYS A 116 -40.87 -19.85 3.15
C LYS A 116 -39.41 -20.04 2.81
N THR A 117 -39.01 -19.56 1.64
CA THR A 117 -37.63 -19.60 1.19
C THR A 117 -37.14 -18.19 0.93
N PHE A 118 -35.98 -17.86 1.49
CA PHE A 118 -35.27 -16.61 1.29
C PHE A 118 -33.93 -16.87 0.63
N ASN A 119 -33.59 -16.06 -0.37
CA ASN A 119 -32.25 -15.99 -0.93
C ASN A 119 -31.55 -14.74 -0.39
N VAL A 120 -30.59 -14.92 0.51
CA VAL A 120 -29.88 -13.81 1.14
C VAL A 120 -28.53 -13.63 0.47
N THR A 121 -28.29 -12.45 -0.09
CA THR A 121 -27.00 -12.05 -0.68
C THR A 121 -26.34 -11.00 0.21
N VAL A 122 -25.18 -11.33 0.76
CA VAL A 122 -24.42 -10.41 1.63
C VAL A 122 -23.32 -9.75 0.83
N ILE A 123 -23.36 -8.42 0.73
CA ILE A 123 -22.42 -7.62 -0.06
C ILE A 123 -21.29 -7.09 0.84
N ALA A 124 -20.04 -7.38 0.47
CA ALA A 124 -18.84 -6.92 1.16
C ALA A 124 -18.73 -5.39 1.19
N ARG A 125 -18.04 -4.87 2.21
CA ARG A 125 -17.66 -3.45 2.27
C ARG A 125 -16.60 -3.14 1.22
N LEU A 126 -16.71 -1.96 0.61
CA LEU A 126 -15.82 -1.55 -0.47
C LEU A 126 -14.49 -0.98 0.06
N PRO A 127 -13.34 -1.42 -0.46
CA PRO A 127 -12.06 -0.75 -0.28
C PRO A 127 -11.97 0.48 -1.19
N VAL A 128 -11.04 1.38 -0.89
CA VAL A 128 -10.65 2.44 -1.81
C VAL A 128 -9.94 1.80 -3.01
N PRO A 129 -10.36 2.10 -4.27
CA PRO A 129 -9.76 1.49 -5.45
C PRO A 129 -8.33 2.00 -5.66
N VAL A 130 -7.46 1.15 -6.20
CA VAL A 130 -6.05 1.50 -6.44
C VAL A 130 -5.87 1.91 -7.88
N ILE A 131 -5.29 3.09 -8.10
CA ILE A 131 -4.89 3.58 -9.43
C ILE A 131 -3.39 3.38 -9.58
N THR A 132 -2.99 2.63 -10.59
CA THR A 132 -1.59 2.50 -11.03
C THR A 132 -1.46 3.03 -12.45
N SER A 133 -0.28 3.49 -12.85
CA SER A 133 -0.02 3.94 -14.22
C SER A 133 1.08 3.13 -14.88
N TYR A 134 0.95 2.94 -16.18
CA TYR A 134 1.95 2.35 -17.05
C TYR A 134 2.05 3.18 -18.32
N CYS A 135 3.25 3.65 -18.64
CA CYS A 135 3.54 4.33 -19.89
C CYS A 135 4.31 3.35 -20.79
N PRO A 136 3.67 2.69 -21.78
CA PRO A 136 4.38 1.83 -22.70
C PRO A 136 5.41 2.64 -23.48
N GLN A 137 6.68 2.25 -23.37
CA GLN A 137 7.74 2.78 -24.21
C GLN A 137 7.67 2.14 -25.59
N ASN A 138 6.92 2.74 -26.52
CA ASN A 138 7.09 2.44 -27.94
C ASN A 138 7.61 3.71 -28.63
N PRO A 139 8.89 3.77 -29.03
CA PRO A 139 9.39 4.83 -29.88
C PRO A 139 8.78 4.66 -31.27
N SER A 140 7.73 5.41 -31.58
CA SER A 140 7.31 5.57 -32.98
C SER A 140 8.43 6.31 -33.73
N PRO A 141 8.88 5.82 -34.90
CA PRO A 141 9.98 6.43 -35.67
C PRO A 141 9.65 7.82 -36.24
N SER A 142 8.40 8.26 -36.11
CA SER A 142 7.94 9.62 -36.39
C SER A 142 7.63 10.32 -35.07
N GLY A 143 8.55 11.14 -34.58
CA GLY A 143 8.50 11.83 -33.27
C GLY A 143 7.36 12.84 -33.12
N SER A 144 6.10 12.41 -33.22
CA SER A 144 4.92 13.29 -33.14
C SER A 144 3.70 12.58 -32.57
N SER A 145 3.83 11.83 -31.48
CA SER A 145 2.67 11.37 -30.70
C SER A 145 2.87 11.70 -29.23
N PRO A 146 1.87 12.29 -28.55
CA PRO A 146 1.93 12.50 -27.11
C PRO A 146 2.14 11.15 -26.42
N SER A 147 3.02 11.11 -25.43
CA SER A 147 3.25 9.93 -24.60
C SER A 147 1.91 9.44 -24.05
N ARG A 148 1.45 8.29 -24.53
CA ARG A 148 0.20 7.66 -24.07
C ARG A 148 0.48 7.02 -22.73
N CYS A 149 -0.30 7.38 -21.71
CA CYS A 149 -0.26 6.74 -20.40
C CYS A 149 -1.51 5.87 -20.26
N VAL A 150 -1.33 4.65 -19.76
CA VAL A 150 -2.44 3.76 -19.41
C VAL A 150 -2.60 3.80 -17.90
N LEU A 151 -3.75 4.26 -17.45
CA LEU A 151 -4.17 4.24 -16.05
C LEU A 151 -4.94 2.95 -15.80
N MET A 152 -4.51 2.17 -14.84
CA MET A 152 -5.20 0.97 -14.42
C MET A 152 -5.84 1.23 -13.07
N CYS A 153 -7.16 1.23 -13.03
CA CYS A 153 -7.89 1.19 -11.77
C CYS A 153 -8.18 -0.27 -11.41
N SER A 154 -7.88 -0.69 -10.18
CA SER A 154 -8.01 -2.08 -9.76
C SER A 154 -8.57 -2.25 -8.36
N VAL A 155 -9.28 -3.36 -8.17
CA VAL A 155 -9.81 -3.85 -6.89
C VAL A 155 -9.67 -5.36 -6.82
N LEU A 156 -9.44 -5.89 -5.63
CA LEU A 156 -9.20 -7.32 -5.41
C LEU A 156 -10.32 -7.95 -4.58
N ASN A 157 -10.64 -9.22 -4.87
CA ASN A 157 -11.47 -10.09 -4.06
C ASN A 157 -12.90 -9.57 -3.75
N LEU A 158 -13.60 -9.06 -4.77
CA LEU A 158 -14.97 -8.53 -4.61
C LEU A 158 -15.88 -9.02 -5.73
N GLY A 159 -17.15 -9.24 -5.38
CA GLY A 159 -18.26 -9.49 -6.30
C GLY A 159 -19.38 -8.48 -6.07
N HIS A 160 -20.33 -8.40 -7.00
CA HIS A 160 -21.41 -7.39 -7.02
C HIS A 160 -20.93 -5.94 -6.97
N VAL A 161 -19.90 -5.64 -7.76
CA VAL A 161 -19.30 -4.31 -7.83
C VAL A 161 -19.27 -3.77 -9.25
N THR A 162 -19.34 -2.46 -9.37
CA THR A 162 -19.09 -1.72 -10.61
C THR A 162 -17.88 -0.82 -10.41
N LEU A 163 -16.91 -0.93 -11.31
CA LEU A 163 -15.73 -0.07 -11.36
C LEU A 163 -15.88 0.90 -12.54
N SER A 164 -15.68 2.19 -12.30
CA SER A 164 -15.95 3.24 -13.28
C SER A 164 -14.87 4.31 -13.28
N TRP A 165 -14.50 4.78 -14.48
CA TRP A 165 -13.65 5.96 -14.65
C TRP A 165 -14.49 7.21 -14.92
N TYR A 166 -14.10 8.31 -14.29
CA TYR A 166 -14.69 9.63 -14.52
C TYR A 166 -13.61 10.66 -14.86
N LYS A 167 -13.97 11.63 -15.69
CA LYS A 167 -13.23 12.88 -15.92
C LYS A 167 -14.12 14.03 -15.50
N GLY A 168 -13.79 14.67 -14.37
CA GLY A 168 -14.75 15.51 -13.65
C GLY A 168 -16.03 14.73 -13.31
N ASN A 169 -17.18 15.19 -13.80
CA ASN A 169 -18.48 14.51 -13.60
C ASN A 169 -18.88 13.57 -14.75
N SER A 170 -18.06 13.49 -15.81
CA SER A 170 -18.37 12.69 -17.00
C SER A 170 -17.85 11.26 -16.85
N LEU A 171 -18.74 10.28 -16.98
CA LEU A 171 -18.38 8.86 -17.02
C LEU A 171 -17.64 8.55 -18.33
N LEU A 172 -16.46 7.94 -18.22
CA LEU A 172 -15.62 7.55 -19.37
C LEU A 172 -15.81 6.08 -19.73
N SER A 173 -15.68 5.20 -18.74
CA SER A 173 -15.79 3.75 -18.91
C SER A 173 -16.27 3.10 -17.64
N SER A 174 -16.87 1.92 -17.75
CA SER A 174 -17.39 1.18 -16.61
C SER A 174 -17.40 -0.32 -16.88
N ILE A 175 -17.13 -1.11 -15.86
CA ILE A 175 -17.24 -2.57 -15.86
C ILE A 175 -17.94 -3.03 -14.58
N SER A 176 -18.89 -3.96 -14.70
CA SER A 176 -19.58 -4.56 -13.57
C SER A 176 -19.34 -6.06 -13.51
N VAL A 177 -19.19 -6.59 -12.31
CA VAL A 177 -19.06 -8.03 -12.08
C VAL A 177 -19.99 -8.42 -10.93
N SER A 178 -20.81 -9.43 -11.17
CA SER A 178 -21.71 -10.02 -10.16
C SER A 178 -20.99 -11.08 -9.34
N ASP A 179 -20.21 -11.96 -9.99
CA ASP A 179 -19.48 -13.02 -9.32
C ASP A 179 -18.22 -12.52 -8.62
N LEU A 180 -17.69 -13.30 -7.68
CA LEU A 180 -16.44 -12.96 -7.00
C LEU A 180 -15.29 -12.93 -8.01
N SER A 181 -14.75 -11.74 -8.27
CA SER A 181 -13.53 -11.59 -9.05
C SER A 181 -12.32 -11.54 -8.13
N ILE A 182 -11.30 -12.35 -8.45
CA ILE A 182 -9.99 -12.30 -7.78
C ILE A 182 -9.35 -10.92 -7.98
N SER A 183 -9.51 -10.35 -9.18
CA SER A 183 -9.00 -9.04 -9.54
C SER A 183 -9.86 -8.44 -10.64
N LEU A 184 -10.49 -7.29 -10.37
CA LEU A 184 -11.18 -6.49 -11.37
C LEU A 184 -10.33 -5.26 -11.68
N SER A 185 -9.98 -5.08 -12.94
CA SER A 185 -9.16 -3.95 -13.41
C SER A 185 -9.78 -3.29 -14.63
N LEU A 186 -9.79 -1.96 -14.65
CA LEU A 186 -10.32 -1.15 -15.74
C LEU A 186 -9.23 -0.20 -16.25
N PRO A 187 -8.67 -0.44 -17.46
CA PRO A 187 -7.69 0.46 -18.06
C PRO A 187 -8.36 1.72 -18.63
N LEU A 188 -7.62 2.82 -18.64
CA LEU A 188 -7.95 4.08 -19.28
C LEU A 188 -6.72 4.64 -19.97
N GLU A 189 -6.77 4.81 -21.29
CA GLU A 189 -5.72 5.53 -22.02
C GLU A 189 -5.92 7.04 -21.88
N VAL A 190 -4.86 7.74 -21.51
CA VAL A 190 -4.83 9.20 -21.38
C VAL A 190 -3.62 9.79 -22.11
N GLU A 191 -3.78 11.00 -22.63
CA GLU A 191 -2.68 11.77 -23.20
C GLU A 191 -2.08 12.70 -22.13
N TYR A 192 -0.76 12.79 -22.08
CA TYR A 192 -0.02 13.51 -21.02
C TYR A 192 -0.34 15.01 -20.91
N GLN A 193 -0.77 15.66 -22.00
CA GLN A 193 -0.97 17.12 -22.05
C GLN A 193 -2.34 17.58 -21.54
N ASP A 194 -3.18 16.64 -21.14
CA ASP A 194 -4.58 16.86 -20.87
C ASP A 194 -4.75 17.24 -19.38
N LYS A 195 -4.64 18.53 -19.01
CA LYS A 195 -4.85 19.02 -17.62
C LYS A 195 -6.23 18.64 -17.07
N ASN A 196 -6.35 17.44 -16.52
CA ASN A 196 -7.64 16.87 -16.16
C ASN A 196 -7.54 16.10 -14.84
N SER A 197 -8.58 16.25 -14.04
CA SER A 197 -8.81 15.44 -12.85
C SER A 197 -9.62 14.21 -13.26
N TYR A 198 -9.02 13.04 -13.04
CA TYR A 198 -9.66 11.76 -13.21
C TYR A 198 -10.08 11.21 -11.85
N SER A 199 -11.08 10.36 -11.83
CA SER A 199 -11.40 9.58 -10.64
C SER A 199 -11.82 8.17 -11.02
N CYS A 200 -11.36 7.22 -10.23
CA CYS A 200 -11.87 5.87 -10.28
C CYS A 200 -12.83 5.66 -9.12
N VAL A 201 -14.04 5.20 -9.45
CA VAL A 201 -15.11 4.96 -8.49
C VAL A 201 -15.42 3.46 -8.51
N ILE A 202 -15.36 2.84 -7.35
CA ILE A 202 -16.00 1.54 -7.12
C ILE A 202 -17.33 1.78 -6.41
N ASN A 203 -18.38 1.12 -6.88
CA ASN A 203 -19.68 1.16 -6.24
C ASN A 203 -20.31 -0.23 -6.16
N ASN A 204 -21.18 -0.39 -5.17
CA ASN A 204 -22.10 -1.49 -5.03
C ASN A 204 -23.50 -0.89 -4.73
N PRO A 205 -24.58 -1.68 -4.65
CA PRO A 205 -25.92 -1.15 -4.41
C PRO A 205 -26.09 -0.31 -3.13
N PHE A 206 -25.15 -0.36 -2.18
CA PHE A 206 -25.26 0.29 -0.88
C PHE A 206 -24.31 1.48 -0.68
N SER A 207 -23.18 1.51 -1.39
CA SER A 207 -22.09 2.45 -1.12
C SER A 207 -21.19 2.64 -2.33
N ASN A 208 -20.39 3.71 -2.28
CA ASN A 208 -19.31 3.94 -3.22
C ASN A 208 -18.02 4.31 -2.48
N GLN A 209 -16.88 4.12 -3.15
CA GLN A 209 -15.57 4.63 -2.77
C GLN A 209 -14.90 5.22 -4.00
N THR A 210 -14.19 6.32 -3.82
CA THR A 210 -13.59 7.08 -4.92
C THR A 210 -12.12 7.31 -4.65
N GLN A 211 -11.29 7.07 -5.66
CA GLN A 211 -9.90 7.48 -5.69
C GLN A 211 -9.74 8.56 -6.78
N HIS A 212 -9.30 9.74 -6.36
CA HIS A 212 -9.00 10.84 -7.28
C HIS A 212 -7.56 10.75 -7.79
N LEU A 213 -7.36 11.22 -9.02
CA LEU A 213 -6.07 11.30 -9.69
C LEU A 213 -5.97 12.64 -10.41
N ASP A 214 -4.91 13.37 -10.13
CA ASP A 214 -4.48 14.50 -10.96
C ASP A 214 -3.39 14.00 -11.90
N ILE A 215 -3.55 14.20 -13.21
CA ILE A 215 -2.57 13.71 -14.19
C ILE A 215 -1.18 14.33 -14.01
N THR A 216 -1.09 15.49 -13.37
CA THR A 216 0.21 16.11 -13.02
C THR A 216 0.98 15.31 -11.96
N GLN A 217 0.30 14.42 -11.20
CA GLN A 217 0.93 13.48 -10.27
C GLN A 217 1.43 12.21 -10.98
N LEU A 218 1.14 12.04 -12.28
CA LEU A 218 1.58 10.90 -13.09
C LEU A 218 2.89 11.15 -13.85
N CYS A 219 3.52 12.32 -13.66
CA CYS A 219 4.92 12.48 -13.99
C CYS A 219 5.68 11.37 -13.24
N GLN A 220 6.17 10.36 -13.96
CA GLN A 220 7.05 9.36 -13.34
C GLN A 220 8.27 10.13 -12.82
N PRO A 221 8.41 10.29 -11.49
CA PRO A 221 9.44 11.16 -10.95
C PRO A 221 10.79 10.58 -11.34
N CYS A 222 11.69 11.44 -11.79
CA CYS A 222 13.08 11.10 -12.01
C CYS A 222 13.79 11.23 -10.66
N SER A 223 13.95 10.11 -9.96
CA SER A 223 14.67 10.09 -8.69
C SER A 223 16.16 9.85 -8.94
N GLY A 224 16.99 10.70 -8.35
CA GLY A 224 18.44 10.54 -8.45
C GLY A 224 18.95 9.55 -7.40
N ILE A 225 19.84 8.64 -7.81
CA ILE A 225 20.59 7.78 -6.89
C ILE A 225 22.05 8.20 -6.91
N LEU A 226 22.60 8.54 -5.74
CA LEU A 226 24.01 8.93 -5.64
C LEU A 226 24.94 7.72 -5.81
N ALA A 227 25.80 7.75 -6.83
CA ALA A 227 26.89 6.80 -6.98
C ALA A 227 27.90 6.97 -5.85
N GLN A 228 28.72 5.95 -5.63
CA GLN A 228 29.79 5.99 -4.64
C GLN A 228 31.05 5.37 -5.22
N GLU A 229 32.21 5.65 -4.63
CA GLU A 229 33.48 5.07 -5.07
C GLU A 229 33.42 3.54 -5.13
N ASN A 230 34.11 2.96 -6.11
CA ASN A 230 34.15 1.51 -6.30
C ASN A 230 34.59 0.76 -5.04
N ILE A 231 34.00 -0.42 -4.84
CA ILE A 231 34.38 -1.32 -3.75
C ILE A 231 35.86 -1.67 -3.93
N LYS A 232 36.64 -1.55 -2.86
CA LYS A 232 38.07 -1.86 -2.88
C LYS A 232 38.28 -3.31 -3.35
N ASP A 233 39.22 -3.51 -4.26
CA ASP A 233 39.63 -4.81 -4.81
C ASP A 233 38.52 -5.54 -5.60
N ASP A 234 37.52 -4.81 -6.11
CA ASP A 234 36.47 -5.34 -6.98
C ASP A 234 37.01 -5.64 -8.39
N PRO A 235 37.12 -6.91 -8.81
CA PRO A 235 37.70 -7.28 -10.09
C PRO A 235 36.80 -6.91 -11.28
N HIS A 236 35.53 -6.58 -11.02
CA HIS A 236 34.56 -6.18 -12.03
C HIS A 236 34.44 -4.66 -12.16
N ALA A 237 35.13 -3.89 -11.31
CA ALA A 237 35.00 -2.45 -11.29
C ALA A 237 35.38 -1.83 -12.63
N GLN A 238 34.50 -0.96 -13.12
CA GLN A 238 34.73 -0.10 -14.27
C GLN A 238 34.61 1.35 -13.80
N GLY A 239 35.41 2.24 -14.37
CA GLY A 239 35.46 3.64 -13.98
C GLY A 239 35.76 3.92 -12.51
N SER A 240 35.19 5.01 -11.99
CA SER A 240 35.50 5.56 -10.67
C SER A 240 34.46 5.24 -9.61
N SER A 241 33.23 4.91 -10.00
CA SER A 241 32.09 4.78 -9.09
C SER A 241 31.08 3.72 -9.52
N TYR A 242 30.21 3.33 -8.59
CA TYR A 242 29.14 2.36 -8.83
C TYR A 242 27.83 2.72 -8.14
N ILE A 243 26.76 2.08 -8.61
CA ILE A 243 25.46 1.98 -7.95
C ILE A 243 25.04 0.51 -7.99
N ALA A 244 24.68 -0.06 -6.84
CA ALA A 244 24.10 -1.41 -6.82
C ALA A 244 22.72 -1.42 -7.48
N ALA A 245 22.47 -2.39 -8.36
CA ALA A 245 21.25 -2.44 -9.17
C ALA A 245 19.97 -2.63 -8.34
N SER A 246 20.08 -3.17 -7.12
CA SER A 246 18.95 -3.30 -6.19
C SER A 246 18.31 -1.96 -5.85
N TYR A 247 19.08 -0.87 -5.70
CA TYR A 247 18.51 0.46 -5.45
C TYR A 247 17.73 1.00 -6.66
N VAL A 248 18.21 0.71 -7.88
CA VAL A 248 17.52 1.08 -9.12
C VAL A 248 16.17 0.35 -9.18
N LYS A 249 16.21 -0.99 -9.07
CA LYS A 249 15.01 -1.85 -9.06
C LYS A 249 14.02 -1.47 -7.96
N HIS A 250 14.51 -1.02 -6.80
CA HIS A 250 13.68 -0.55 -5.70
C HIS A 250 12.80 0.63 -6.10
N LEU A 251 13.39 1.69 -6.66
CA LEU A 251 12.64 2.87 -7.07
C LEU A 251 11.74 2.59 -8.29
N GLU A 252 12.22 1.80 -9.25
CA GLU A 252 11.44 1.42 -10.43
C GLU A 252 10.22 0.57 -10.07
N SER A 253 10.33 -0.32 -9.07
CA SER A 253 9.19 -1.12 -8.59
C SER A 253 8.02 -0.30 -8.04
N ALA A 254 8.29 0.97 -7.68
CA ALA A 254 7.30 1.92 -7.19
C ALA A 254 6.89 2.98 -8.23
N GLY A 255 7.34 2.86 -9.49
CA GLY A 255 6.93 3.74 -10.59
C GLY A 255 7.77 5.00 -10.78
N ALA A 256 8.98 5.07 -10.21
CA ALA A 256 9.94 6.13 -10.51
C ALA A 256 10.92 5.72 -11.62
N ARG A 257 11.41 6.69 -12.37
CA ARG A 257 12.59 6.52 -13.24
C ARG A 257 13.83 6.94 -12.47
N VAL A 258 14.98 6.38 -12.83
CA VAL A 258 16.21 6.60 -12.08
C VAL A 258 17.24 7.35 -12.90
N VAL A 259 17.89 8.32 -12.25
CA VAL A 259 19.05 9.05 -12.79
C VAL A 259 20.27 8.73 -11.91
N PRO A 260 21.34 8.12 -12.44
CA PRO A 260 22.58 7.95 -11.70
C PRO A 260 23.26 9.32 -11.50
N ILE A 261 23.52 9.70 -10.25
CA ILE A 261 24.25 10.92 -9.92
C ILE A 261 25.72 10.55 -9.73
N HIS A 262 26.58 10.99 -10.65
CA HIS A 262 28.02 10.76 -10.61
C HIS A 262 28.67 11.56 -9.47
N ILE A 263 29.76 11.05 -8.89
CA ILE A 263 30.47 11.66 -7.76
C ILE A 263 31.49 12.75 -8.14
N ASN A 264 31.90 12.80 -9.41
CA ASN A 264 32.95 13.68 -9.91
C ASN A 264 32.38 14.83 -10.76
N ARG A 265 31.42 15.60 -10.20
CA ARG A 265 30.81 16.75 -10.87
C ARG A 265 31.09 18.06 -10.15
N THR A 266 30.97 19.17 -10.88
CA THR A 266 31.04 20.52 -10.32
C THR A 266 29.77 20.85 -9.53
N GLU A 267 29.82 21.89 -8.68
CA GLU A 267 28.63 22.33 -7.92
C GLU A 267 27.53 22.84 -8.85
N GLU A 268 27.88 23.54 -9.94
CA GLU A 268 26.93 24.02 -10.96
C GLU A 268 26.24 22.86 -11.68
N GLU A 269 26.97 21.79 -12.01
CA GLU A 269 26.39 20.58 -12.60
C GLU A 269 25.41 19.90 -11.64
N TYR A 270 25.74 19.85 -10.34
CA TYR A 270 24.83 19.30 -9.32
C TYR A 270 23.60 20.17 -9.12
N GLU A 271 23.72 21.49 -9.13
CA GLU A 271 22.57 22.39 -9.03
C GLU A 271 21.65 22.26 -10.25
N LYS A 272 22.21 22.18 -11.47
CA LYS A 272 21.42 21.89 -12.68
C LYS A 272 20.67 20.56 -12.53
N LEU A 273 21.35 19.51 -12.05
CA LEU A 273 20.74 18.20 -11.88
C LEU A 273 19.68 18.19 -10.78
N PHE A 274 19.93 18.86 -9.65
CA PHE A 274 18.99 19.01 -8.54
C PHE A 274 17.66 19.59 -9.00
N ASN A 275 17.70 20.65 -9.81
CA ASN A 275 16.51 21.29 -10.37
C ASN A 275 15.79 20.44 -11.43
N ALA A 276 16.41 19.36 -11.90
CA ALA A 276 15.85 18.45 -12.91
C ALA A 276 15.25 17.17 -12.32
N ILE A 277 15.74 16.70 -11.17
CA ILE A 277 15.28 15.47 -10.49
C ILE A 277 14.29 15.79 -9.37
N ASN A 278 13.48 14.81 -9.00
CA ASN A 278 12.37 14.99 -8.06
C ASN A 278 12.67 14.51 -6.63
N GLY A 279 13.84 13.92 -6.39
CA GLY A 279 14.24 13.43 -5.08
C GLY A 279 15.61 12.77 -5.14
N LEU A 280 16.23 12.58 -3.97
CA LEU A 280 17.55 11.97 -3.83
C LEU A 280 17.50 10.73 -2.95
N LEU A 281 18.05 9.62 -3.45
CA LEU A 281 18.39 8.46 -2.64
C LEU A 281 19.91 8.37 -2.42
N LEU A 282 20.30 8.35 -1.15
CA LEU A 282 21.64 8.05 -0.68
C LEU A 282 21.72 6.55 -0.35
N PRO A 283 22.36 5.72 -1.19
CA PRO A 283 22.42 4.28 -0.96
C PRO A 283 23.31 3.92 0.23
N GLY A 284 23.23 2.67 0.65
CA GLY A 284 24.22 2.06 1.54
C GLY A 284 25.56 1.85 0.84
N GLY A 285 26.60 1.63 1.62
CA GLY A 285 27.97 1.63 1.12
C GLY A 285 29.00 1.41 2.22
N ASN A 286 30.27 1.61 1.89
CA ASN A 286 31.37 1.59 2.87
C ASN A 286 32.47 2.62 2.54
N VAL A 287 32.11 3.76 1.95
CA VAL A 287 33.06 4.85 1.67
C VAL A 287 33.24 5.74 2.91
N ASP A 288 34.33 6.51 2.98
CA ASP A 288 34.61 7.38 4.12
C ASP A 288 33.50 8.43 4.32
N ILE A 289 32.91 8.52 5.50
CA ILE A 289 31.72 9.36 5.79
C ILE A 289 32.02 10.86 5.91
N GLU A 290 33.30 11.25 5.89
CA GLU A 290 33.75 12.63 6.03
C GLU A 290 34.49 13.14 4.79
N LYS A 291 35.21 12.27 4.08
CA LYS A 291 36.20 12.64 3.06
C LYS A 291 35.92 12.10 1.65
N SER A 292 34.95 11.19 1.48
CA SER A 292 34.61 10.65 0.15
C SER A 292 34.01 11.70 -0.77
N GLN A 293 34.10 11.46 -2.08
CA GLN A 293 33.36 12.23 -3.07
C GLN A 293 31.84 12.00 -2.93
N PHE A 294 31.43 10.80 -2.49
CA PHE A 294 30.06 10.56 -2.04
C PHE A 294 29.63 11.56 -0.96
N THR A 295 30.46 11.76 0.08
CA THR A 295 30.18 12.73 1.15
C THR A 295 30.09 14.16 0.62
N ARG A 296 31.00 14.56 -0.29
CA ARG A 296 30.99 15.88 -0.92
C ARG A 296 29.67 16.10 -1.68
N ALA A 297 29.31 15.19 -2.57
CA ALA A 297 28.08 15.29 -3.36
C ALA A 297 26.84 15.26 -2.47
N ALA A 298 26.77 14.35 -1.49
CA ALA A 298 25.65 14.26 -0.56
C ALA A 298 25.45 15.57 0.24
N ARG A 299 26.54 16.25 0.64
CA ARG A 299 26.47 17.55 1.31
C ARG A 299 25.86 18.63 0.43
N ILE A 300 26.29 18.71 -0.83
CA ILE A 300 25.78 19.69 -1.80
C ILE A 300 24.27 19.50 -1.97
N PHE A 301 23.81 18.28 -2.25
CA PHE A 301 22.37 18.01 -2.39
C PHE A 301 21.58 18.23 -1.09
N TYR A 302 22.15 17.88 0.07
CA TYR A 302 21.49 18.14 1.36
C TYR A 302 21.28 19.65 1.58
N GLU A 303 22.29 20.48 1.30
CA GLU A 303 22.18 21.93 1.41
C GLU A 303 21.20 22.53 0.40
N LEU A 304 21.20 22.05 -0.85
CA LEU A 304 20.22 22.45 -1.87
C LEU A 304 18.80 22.07 -1.44
N ALA A 305 18.59 20.86 -0.93
CA ALA A 305 17.28 20.41 -0.46
C ALA A 305 16.79 21.21 0.76
N ILE A 306 17.66 21.56 1.71
CA ILE A 306 17.29 22.46 2.82
C ILE A 306 16.81 23.81 2.27
N LYS A 307 17.60 24.44 1.38
CA LYS A 307 17.26 25.74 0.77
C LYS A 307 15.94 25.69 -0.02
N ALA A 308 15.74 24.64 -0.82
CA ALA A 308 14.51 24.46 -1.59
C ALA A 308 13.30 24.31 -0.67
N ASN A 309 13.37 23.42 0.33
CA ASN A 309 12.25 23.20 1.24
C ASN A 309 11.95 24.44 2.11
N ASP A 310 12.97 25.20 2.53
CA ASP A 310 12.79 26.49 3.22
C ASP A 310 12.09 27.52 2.32
N ALA A 311 12.32 27.44 1.00
CA ALA A 311 11.63 28.22 -0.03
C ALA A 311 10.28 27.62 -0.48
N SER A 312 9.76 26.61 0.24
CA SER A 312 8.52 25.88 -0.09
C SER A 312 8.57 25.09 -1.41
N ASP A 313 9.77 24.77 -1.88
CA ASP A 313 10.03 23.87 -2.99
C ASP A 313 10.39 22.47 -2.47
N TYR A 314 9.47 21.54 -2.62
CA TYR A 314 9.45 20.30 -1.85
C TYR A 314 10.45 19.26 -2.38
N PHE A 315 11.60 19.08 -1.76
CA PHE A 315 12.60 18.10 -2.24
C PHE A 315 12.90 17.00 -1.21
N PRO A 316 12.46 15.74 -1.43
CA PRO A 316 12.69 14.64 -0.49
C PRO A 316 14.08 14.01 -0.61
N ILE A 317 14.64 13.59 0.53
CA ILE A 317 15.87 12.80 0.61
C ILE A 317 15.60 11.50 1.35
N TRP A 318 16.05 10.38 0.78
CA TRP A 318 16.06 9.06 1.41
C TRP A 318 17.49 8.60 1.67
N GLY A 319 17.79 8.15 2.89
CA GLY A 319 19.07 7.55 3.26
C GLY A 319 18.94 6.09 3.68
N THR A 320 19.63 5.18 2.99
CA THR A 320 19.71 3.76 3.37
C THR A 320 21.09 3.44 3.93
N CYS A 321 21.19 2.84 5.11
CA CYS A 321 22.43 2.37 5.72
C CYS A 321 23.53 3.46 5.79
N GLN A 322 24.54 3.46 4.92
CA GLN A 322 25.51 4.56 4.83
C GLN A 322 24.82 5.91 4.54
N GLY A 323 23.78 5.95 3.72
CA GLY A 323 22.97 7.16 3.51
C GLY A 323 22.28 7.65 4.79
N PHE A 324 21.80 6.73 5.65
CA PHE A 324 21.29 7.09 6.98
C PHE A 324 22.40 7.73 7.82
N GLN A 325 23.57 7.09 7.87
CA GLN A 325 24.73 7.58 8.61
C GLN A 325 25.16 8.97 8.11
N GLN A 326 25.18 9.16 6.80
CA GLN A 326 25.55 10.42 6.14
C GLN A 326 24.64 11.55 6.57
N LEU A 327 23.32 11.34 6.57
CA LEU A 327 22.36 12.32 7.04
C LEU A 327 22.60 12.71 8.50
N THR A 328 22.96 11.75 9.36
CA THR A 328 23.27 12.05 10.77
C THR A 328 24.52 12.95 10.92
N VAL A 329 25.54 12.74 10.07
CA VAL A 329 26.76 13.55 10.06
C VAL A 329 26.47 14.94 9.52
N LEU A 330 25.72 15.05 8.41
CA LEU A 330 25.36 16.33 7.78
C LEU A 330 24.49 17.20 8.71
N THR A 331 23.52 16.63 9.41
CA THR A 331 22.68 17.39 10.34
C THR A 331 23.42 17.80 11.62
N SER A 332 24.27 16.92 12.16
CA SER A 332 24.96 17.18 13.43
C SER A 332 26.28 17.95 13.27
N ASN A 333 26.86 17.93 12.07
CA ASN A 333 28.25 18.30 11.76
C ASN A 333 29.29 17.54 12.60
N LYS A 334 28.98 16.30 12.99
CA LYS A 334 29.85 15.42 13.79
C LYS A 334 29.64 13.97 13.41
N ASN A 335 30.72 13.18 13.41
CA ASN A 335 30.60 11.73 13.39
C ASN A 335 30.22 11.22 14.80
N LEU A 336 28.96 10.80 14.95
CA LEU A 336 28.39 10.30 16.21
C LEU A 336 28.07 8.81 16.15
N LEU A 337 28.62 8.10 15.15
CA LEU A 337 28.37 6.69 14.96
C LEU A 337 29.07 5.85 16.03
N THR A 338 28.47 4.74 16.38
CA THR A 338 28.98 3.78 17.35
C THR A 338 29.03 2.40 16.74
N LEU A 339 30.06 1.63 17.08
CA LEU A 339 30.19 0.26 16.63
C LEU A 339 29.06 -0.61 17.21
N THR A 340 28.40 -1.39 16.35
CA THR A 340 27.35 -2.36 16.67
C THR A 340 27.61 -3.69 15.97
N ASP A 341 27.18 -4.79 16.59
CA ASP A 341 27.30 -6.15 16.04
C ASP A 341 26.10 -6.50 15.15
N THR A 342 26.05 -5.86 13.98
CA THR A 342 24.88 -5.86 13.08
C THR A 342 25.26 -6.18 11.63
N LYS A 343 26.37 -6.91 11.46
CA LYS A 343 26.84 -7.37 10.16
C LYS A 343 26.09 -8.65 9.77
N ALA A 344 25.17 -8.55 8.81
CA ALA A 344 24.41 -9.66 8.27
C ALA A 344 23.48 -10.33 9.30
N VAL A 345 22.59 -9.53 9.87
CA VAL A 345 21.51 -10.00 10.76
C VAL A 345 20.15 -9.51 10.27
N ALA A 346 19.12 -10.34 10.40
CA ALA A 346 17.74 -9.96 10.14
C ALA A 346 17.07 -9.59 11.46
N LEU A 347 16.44 -8.42 11.52
CA LEU A 347 15.82 -7.91 12.75
C LEU A 347 14.37 -7.49 12.51
N PRO A 348 13.49 -7.55 13.52
CA PRO A 348 12.22 -6.84 13.50
C PRO A 348 12.48 -5.35 13.75
N LEU A 349 11.47 -4.50 13.82
CA LEU A 349 11.57 -3.09 14.16
C LEU A 349 10.85 -2.82 15.47
N THR A 350 11.56 -2.25 16.45
CA THR A 350 10.93 -1.78 17.69
C THR A 350 10.34 -0.40 17.45
N PHE A 351 9.03 -0.31 17.28
CA PHE A 351 8.34 0.96 17.04
C PHE A 351 8.36 1.85 18.30
N SER A 352 8.81 3.09 18.12
CA SER A 352 8.76 4.12 19.16
C SER A 352 7.42 4.87 19.14
N PRO A 353 7.08 5.64 20.20
CA PRO A 353 5.91 6.52 20.17
C PRO A 353 5.90 7.51 18.99
N GLY A 354 7.07 7.87 18.45
CA GLY A 354 7.20 8.74 17.28
C GLY A 354 6.60 8.16 16.00
N ALA A 355 6.43 6.83 15.91
CA ALA A 355 5.89 6.17 14.72
C ALA A 355 4.39 6.38 14.53
N GLN A 356 3.61 6.57 15.60
CA GLN A 356 2.14 6.63 15.55
C GLN A 356 1.61 7.74 14.61
N ASN A 357 2.36 8.84 14.50
CA ASN A 357 2.03 9.99 13.65
C ASN A 357 3.12 10.26 12.60
N SER A 358 3.86 9.23 12.22
CA SER A 358 4.91 9.36 11.20
C SER A 358 4.31 9.59 9.82
N ARG A 359 5.05 10.24 8.92
CA ARG A 359 4.67 10.31 7.50
C ARG A 359 4.96 8.97 6.82
N LEU A 360 6.12 8.39 7.12
CA LEU A 360 6.61 7.16 6.49
C LEU A 360 5.64 5.98 6.67
N PHE A 361 5.25 5.65 7.91
CA PHE A 361 4.41 4.48 8.17
C PHE A 361 2.91 4.73 8.05
N LYS A 362 2.47 5.98 7.80
CA LYS A 362 1.04 6.36 7.82
C LYS A 362 0.17 5.55 6.87
N LYS A 363 0.68 5.24 5.68
CA LYS A 363 -0.04 4.53 4.62
C LYS A 363 0.33 3.06 4.50
N PHE A 364 1.16 2.54 5.41
CA PHE A 364 1.51 1.12 5.40
C PHE A 364 0.30 0.30 5.87
N PRO A 365 -0.02 -0.83 5.22
CA PRO A 365 -1.03 -1.75 5.70
C PRO A 365 -0.70 -2.26 7.11
N LYS A 366 -1.75 -2.54 7.89
CA LYS A 366 -1.61 -3.01 9.28
C LYS A 366 -0.86 -4.35 9.36
N ASP A 367 -1.08 -5.26 8.41
CA ASP A 367 -0.36 -6.55 8.35
C ASP A 367 1.13 -6.36 8.09
N VAL A 368 1.51 -5.39 7.25
CA VAL A 368 2.91 -5.06 6.98
C VAL A 368 3.57 -4.45 8.22
N LEU A 369 2.89 -3.53 8.92
CA LEU A 369 3.40 -2.95 10.17
C LEU A 369 3.56 -3.99 11.28
N GLN A 370 2.60 -4.91 11.40
CA GLN A 370 2.67 -6.02 12.33
C GLN A 370 3.87 -6.93 12.02
N SER A 371 4.03 -7.32 10.75
CA SER A 371 5.18 -8.15 10.31
C SER A 371 6.50 -7.44 10.59
N LEU A 372 6.58 -6.12 10.34
CA LEU A 372 7.76 -5.33 10.67
C LEU A 372 8.06 -5.33 12.16
N SER A 373 7.06 -5.40 13.05
CA SER A 373 7.27 -5.42 14.50
C SER A 373 7.58 -6.80 15.09
N GLU A 374 7.08 -7.87 14.46
CA GLU A 374 7.07 -9.22 15.04
C GLU A 374 8.05 -10.17 14.35
N GLU A 375 8.36 -9.95 13.08
CA GLU A 375 9.18 -10.85 12.28
C GLU A 375 10.57 -10.26 11.97
N ASN A 376 11.58 -11.13 11.90
CA ASN A 376 12.94 -10.75 11.50
C ASN A 376 13.02 -10.52 9.99
N ILE A 377 12.45 -9.41 9.50
CA ILE A 377 12.30 -9.12 8.06
C ILE A 377 13.13 -7.93 7.56
N THR A 378 13.86 -7.23 8.43
CA THR A 378 14.73 -6.12 8.02
C THR A 378 16.20 -6.54 7.93
N SER A 379 16.77 -6.45 6.73
CA SER A 379 18.15 -6.85 6.44
C SER A 379 19.16 -5.82 6.97
N ASN A 380 19.99 -6.19 7.95
CA ASN A 380 21.03 -5.32 8.51
C ASN A 380 22.43 -5.79 8.08
N PHE A 381 23.17 -4.91 7.41
CA PHE A 381 24.52 -5.17 6.87
C PHE A 381 25.47 -4.00 7.19
N HIS A 382 25.49 -3.55 8.44
CA HIS A 382 26.27 -2.39 8.89
C HIS A 382 27.05 -2.67 10.16
N SER A 383 28.17 -1.98 10.33
CA SER A 383 29.02 -2.09 11.55
C SER A 383 28.86 -0.91 12.49
N TRP A 384 28.25 0.16 11.99
CA TRP A 384 28.19 1.46 12.63
C TRP A 384 26.73 1.91 12.65
N SER A 385 26.27 2.35 13.82
CA SER A 385 24.91 2.82 14.02
C SER A 385 24.88 4.10 14.86
N LEU A 386 23.81 4.88 14.74
CA LEU A 386 23.56 5.99 15.66
C LEU A 386 22.88 5.44 16.93
N SER A 387 23.62 5.39 18.03
CA SER A 387 23.04 4.96 19.32
C SER A 387 22.01 5.95 19.84
N ILE A 388 21.03 5.45 20.60
CA ILE A 388 20.04 6.31 21.25
C ILE A 388 20.70 7.30 22.22
N GLN A 389 21.79 6.90 22.88
CA GLN A 389 22.55 7.78 23.76
C GLN A 389 23.18 8.96 23.00
N ASN A 390 23.84 8.70 21.87
CA ASN A 390 24.50 9.76 21.08
C ASN A 390 23.48 10.69 20.43
N TYR A 391 22.38 10.14 19.91
CA TYR A 391 21.24 10.93 19.44
C TYR A 391 20.69 11.81 20.57
N SER A 392 20.41 11.22 21.73
CA SER A 392 19.79 11.92 22.86
C SER A 392 20.66 13.04 23.44
N SER A 393 21.98 12.90 23.30
CA SER A 393 22.97 13.89 23.74
C SER A 393 23.23 14.99 22.71
N ASN A 394 22.71 14.86 21.48
CA ASN A 394 22.92 15.84 20.41
C ASN A 394 21.64 16.65 20.14
N ALA A 395 21.66 17.92 20.53
CA ALA A 395 20.51 18.81 20.37
C ALA A 395 20.08 19.03 18.91
N LYS A 396 21.02 19.02 17.95
CA LYS A 396 20.70 19.20 16.52
C LYS A 396 19.91 18.02 15.99
N LEU A 397 20.38 16.80 16.23
CA LEU A 397 19.68 15.58 15.80
C LEU A 397 18.30 15.46 16.45
N LYS A 398 18.18 15.72 17.76
CA LYS A 398 16.89 15.69 18.45
C LYS A 398 15.88 16.69 17.89
N ARG A 399 16.34 17.89 17.55
CA ARG A 399 15.46 18.93 16.99
C ARG A 399 15.06 18.62 15.55
N PHE A 400 15.94 17.97 14.81
CA PHE A 400 15.75 17.74 13.38
C PHE A 400 15.00 16.45 13.08
N TYR A 401 15.35 15.34 13.73
CA TYR A 401 14.82 14.00 13.45
C TYR A 401 13.93 13.48 14.56
N ARG A 402 12.78 12.94 14.14
CA ARG A 402 11.91 12.07 14.93
C ARG A 402 12.34 10.63 14.71
N VAL A 403 12.70 9.95 15.79
CA VAL A 403 12.93 8.49 15.77
C VAL A 403 11.60 7.79 15.56
N LEU A 404 11.56 6.85 14.61
CA LEU A 404 10.38 6.03 14.35
C LEU A 404 10.56 4.63 14.91
N THR A 405 11.71 4.02 14.66
CA THR A 405 12.02 2.66 15.16
C THR A 405 13.45 2.58 15.70
N THR A 406 13.65 1.67 16.64
CA THR A 406 14.96 1.31 17.20
C THR A 406 15.20 -0.19 17.06
N ASN A 407 16.45 -0.59 17.26
CA ASN A 407 16.91 -1.96 17.34
C ASN A 407 18.04 -2.09 18.36
N THR A 408 18.37 -3.32 18.74
CA THR A 408 19.48 -3.64 19.65
C THR A 408 20.35 -4.72 19.03
N ASP A 409 21.67 -4.61 19.22
CA ASP A 409 22.64 -5.67 18.93
C ASP A 409 22.89 -6.60 20.15
N GLY A 410 22.02 -6.51 21.16
CA GLY A 410 22.16 -7.18 22.46
C GLY A 410 23.00 -6.40 23.48
N LYS A 411 23.72 -5.34 23.06
CA LYS A 411 24.54 -4.49 23.94
C LYS A 411 24.16 -3.02 23.87
N LYS A 412 23.82 -2.52 22.69
CA LYS A 412 23.52 -1.11 22.40
C LYS A 412 22.22 -1.02 21.62
N GLU A 413 21.35 -0.15 22.11
CA GLU A 413 20.18 0.29 21.35
C GLU A 413 20.58 1.40 20.36
N PHE A 414 20.11 1.26 19.12
CA PHE A 414 20.38 2.18 18.03
C PHE A 414 19.12 2.50 17.24
N ILE A 415 19.14 3.66 16.58
CA ILE A 415 18.05 4.11 15.72
C ILE A 415 18.09 3.33 14.41
N SER A 416 16.98 2.70 14.05
CA SER A 416 16.87 1.94 12.80
C SER A 416 16.02 2.61 11.74
N THR A 417 15.09 3.49 12.13
CA THR A 417 14.32 4.33 11.19
C THR A 417 14.04 5.69 11.81
N MET A 418 14.20 6.77 11.04
CA MET A 418 13.86 8.13 11.45
C MET A 418 13.36 8.98 10.27
N GLU A 419 12.60 10.02 10.58
CA GLU A 419 12.18 11.03 9.62
C GLU A 419 12.40 12.43 10.21
N ALA A 420 12.70 13.42 9.39
CA ALA A 420 12.84 14.79 9.87
C ALA A 420 11.47 15.37 10.28
N TYR A 421 11.42 16.25 11.29
CA TYR A 421 10.16 16.84 11.74
C TYR A 421 9.52 17.71 10.66
N GLN A 422 10.34 18.57 10.03
CA GLN A 422 9.87 19.61 9.09
C GLN A 422 10.20 19.26 7.64
N TYR A 423 11.42 18.78 7.39
CA TYR A 423 11.89 18.44 6.04
C TYR A 423 11.43 17.04 5.60
N PRO A 424 11.23 16.80 4.30
CA PRO A 424 10.91 15.48 3.76
C PRO A 424 12.15 14.56 3.68
N PHE A 425 12.90 14.46 4.78
CA PHE A 425 14.10 13.65 4.87
C PHE A 425 13.81 12.39 5.68
N TYR A 426 14.14 11.24 5.11
CA TYR A 426 13.80 9.91 5.63
C TYR A 426 15.05 9.06 5.65
N ALA A 427 15.20 8.24 6.67
CA ALA A 427 16.38 7.40 6.79
C ALA A 427 16.08 6.06 7.45
N VAL A 428 16.61 4.99 6.86
CA VAL A 428 16.58 3.62 7.37
C VAL A 428 18.01 3.09 7.49
N GLN A 429 18.36 2.53 8.64
CA GLN A 429 19.68 1.92 8.87
C GLN A 429 19.78 0.52 8.23
N TRP A 430 18.64 -0.14 8.06
CA TRP A 430 18.47 -1.43 7.38
C TRP A 430 18.26 -1.24 5.87
N HIS A 431 18.33 -2.34 5.12
CA HIS A 431 18.32 -2.36 3.66
C HIS A 431 16.98 -2.88 3.10
N PRO A 432 15.99 -2.02 2.82
CA PRO A 432 14.73 -2.45 2.23
C PRO A 432 14.92 -3.04 0.82
N GLU A 433 15.91 -2.59 0.05
CA GLU A 433 16.12 -2.99 -1.34
C GLU A 433 16.58 -4.45 -1.50
N LYS A 434 17.12 -5.07 -0.46
CA LYS A 434 17.78 -6.38 -0.58
C LYS A 434 16.81 -7.54 -0.79
N SER A 435 15.72 -7.57 -0.03
CA SER A 435 14.81 -8.73 0.05
C SER A 435 14.27 -9.24 -1.29
N PRO A 436 13.91 -8.41 -2.28
CA PRO A 436 13.50 -8.93 -3.59
C PRO A 436 14.61 -8.99 -4.64
N PHE A 437 15.79 -8.41 -4.39
CA PHE A 437 16.77 -8.14 -5.47
C PHE A 437 18.18 -8.67 -5.24
N GLU A 438 18.57 -9.01 -4.02
CA GLU A 438 19.90 -9.53 -3.67
C GLU A 438 19.82 -10.92 -3.06
N TRP A 439 20.69 -11.84 -3.46
CA TRP A 439 20.52 -13.28 -3.17
C TRP A 439 21.75 -13.93 -2.54
N ILE A 440 22.63 -13.12 -1.94
CA ILE A 440 23.82 -13.65 -1.27
C ILE A 440 23.42 -14.53 -0.08
N GLU A 441 24.05 -15.70 0.02
CA GLU A 441 23.82 -16.65 1.10
C GLU A 441 24.50 -16.17 2.40
N LYS A 442 23.77 -15.36 3.19
CA LYS A 442 24.15 -14.86 4.51
C LYS A 442 22.94 -14.79 5.43
N ASP A 443 23.15 -15.04 6.73
CA ASP A 443 22.09 -15.10 7.76
C ASP A 443 21.18 -13.86 7.83
N GLY A 444 21.69 -12.68 7.45
CA GLY A 444 20.91 -11.44 7.44
C GLY A 444 20.06 -11.21 6.19
N MET A 445 20.07 -12.12 5.21
CA MET A 445 19.31 -12.00 3.98
C MET A 445 17.94 -12.69 4.12
N VAL A 446 16.86 -11.95 3.85
CA VAL A 446 15.48 -12.41 4.07
C VAL A 446 14.62 -12.22 2.82
N HIS A 447 13.89 -13.27 2.44
CA HIS A 447 13.07 -13.34 1.23
C HIS A 447 11.59 -13.69 1.50
N THR A 448 11.10 -13.46 2.71
CA THR A 448 9.68 -13.72 3.04
C THR A 448 8.78 -12.74 2.28
N LEU A 449 7.52 -13.14 2.02
CA LEU A 449 6.54 -12.26 1.38
C LEU A 449 6.32 -10.96 2.17
N SER A 450 6.35 -11.03 3.50
CA SER A 450 6.27 -9.86 4.38
C SER A 450 7.44 -8.90 4.19
N ALA A 451 8.68 -9.41 4.06
CA ALA A 451 9.86 -8.60 3.76
C ALA A 451 9.74 -7.91 2.39
N ILE A 452 9.30 -8.63 1.37
CA ILE A 452 9.11 -8.09 0.01
C ILE A 452 8.01 -7.01 -0.01
N LYS A 453 6.89 -7.21 0.72
CA LYS A 453 5.86 -6.18 0.89
C LYS A 453 6.45 -4.93 1.55
N ALA A 454 7.22 -5.09 2.63
CA ALA A 454 7.87 -3.97 3.30
C ALA A 454 8.77 -3.18 2.36
N THR A 455 9.56 -3.86 1.51
CA THR A 455 10.35 -3.24 0.44
C THR A 455 9.48 -2.39 -0.50
N PHE A 456 8.38 -2.95 -1.00
CA PHE A 456 7.50 -2.20 -1.90
C PHE A 456 6.94 -0.94 -1.22
N TYR A 457 6.46 -1.06 0.03
CA TYR A 457 5.86 0.09 0.72
C TYR A 457 6.87 1.18 1.08
N THR A 458 8.15 0.88 1.33
CA THR A 458 9.18 1.92 1.51
C THR A 458 9.47 2.65 0.20
N ALA A 459 9.58 1.93 -0.93
CA ALA A 459 9.77 2.53 -2.24
C ALA A 459 8.55 3.39 -2.63
N HIS A 460 7.35 2.82 -2.52
CA HIS A 460 6.09 3.50 -2.80
C HIS A 460 5.94 4.79 -1.99
N PHE A 461 6.28 4.76 -0.69
CA PHE A 461 6.30 5.96 0.12
C PHE A 461 7.25 7.02 -0.45
N PHE A 462 8.53 6.69 -0.65
CA PHE A 462 9.51 7.68 -1.12
C PHE A 462 9.18 8.24 -2.51
N VAL A 463 8.75 7.39 -3.44
CA VAL A 463 8.30 7.84 -4.77
C VAL A 463 7.09 8.77 -4.66
N SER A 464 6.15 8.51 -3.74
CA SER A 464 5.03 9.41 -3.48
C SER A 464 5.44 10.75 -2.88
N GLU A 465 6.59 10.83 -2.18
CA GLU A 465 7.16 12.09 -1.73
C GLU A 465 7.80 12.85 -2.90
N ALA A 466 8.49 12.14 -3.81
CA ALA A 466 9.12 12.74 -4.99
C ALA A 466 8.10 13.35 -5.95
N MET A 467 6.89 12.80 -6.03
CA MET A 467 5.78 13.35 -6.83
C MET A 467 5.24 14.71 -6.34
N LYS A 468 5.74 15.26 -5.23
CA LYS A 468 5.23 16.51 -4.63
C LYS A 468 5.97 17.78 -5.07
N ASN A 469 7.00 17.68 -5.90
CA ASN A 469 7.60 18.84 -6.58
C ASN A 469 7.39 18.77 -8.10
N HIS A 470 7.74 19.87 -8.76
CA HIS A 470 7.59 20.07 -10.19
C HIS A 470 8.93 20.20 -10.92
N HIS A 471 10.00 19.67 -10.32
CA HIS A 471 11.31 19.62 -10.98
C HIS A 471 11.22 18.76 -12.24
N GLN A 472 11.90 19.21 -13.28
CA GLN A 472 11.92 18.51 -14.57
C GLN A 472 13.16 18.91 -15.36
N PHE A 473 13.60 18.02 -16.24
CA PHE A 473 14.65 18.34 -17.20
C PHE A 473 14.21 19.45 -18.16
N SER A 474 15.18 20.21 -18.67
CA SER A 474 14.90 21.32 -19.60
C SER A 474 14.31 20.85 -20.93
N SER A 475 14.58 19.58 -21.31
CA SER A 475 14.04 18.95 -22.50
C SER A 475 14.02 17.42 -22.34
N GLN A 476 13.14 16.77 -23.10
CA GLN A 476 13.08 15.31 -23.17
C GLN A 476 14.42 14.68 -23.60
N SER A 477 15.19 15.32 -24.48
CA SER A 477 16.49 14.80 -24.91
C SER A 477 17.54 14.82 -23.80
N GLU A 478 17.53 15.85 -22.92
CA GLU A 478 18.41 15.87 -21.76
C GLU A 478 18.02 14.79 -20.75
N GLU A 479 16.72 14.60 -20.54
CA GLU A 479 16.18 13.54 -19.68
C GLU A 479 16.59 12.16 -20.18
N GLU A 480 16.31 11.85 -21.45
CA GLU A 480 16.62 10.56 -22.07
C GLU A 480 18.10 10.20 -21.91
N LYS A 481 19.01 11.17 -22.03
CA LYS A 481 20.46 10.96 -21.84
C LYS A 481 20.88 10.77 -20.39
N ALA A 482 20.12 11.31 -19.45
CA ALA A 482 20.43 11.24 -18.02
C ALA A 482 19.95 9.94 -17.37
N LEU A 483 18.97 9.24 -17.96
CA LEU A 483 18.35 8.06 -17.35
C LEU A 483 19.31 6.86 -17.24
N ILE A 484 19.07 6.03 -16.23
CA ILE A 484 19.81 4.78 -15.97
C ILE A 484 19.72 3.79 -17.15
N TYR A 485 18.74 3.92 -18.02
CA TYR A 485 18.53 3.08 -19.20
C TYR A 485 19.67 3.13 -20.22
N ASN A 486 20.51 4.16 -20.16
CA ASN A 486 21.72 4.27 -21.00
C ASN A 486 22.90 3.44 -20.47
N TYR A 487 22.75 2.79 -19.33
CA TYR A 487 23.82 2.06 -18.65
C TYR A 487 23.46 0.58 -18.55
N GLN A 488 24.47 -0.28 -18.62
CA GLN A 488 24.30 -1.73 -18.48
C GLN A 488 24.91 -2.20 -17.17
N PRO A 489 24.17 -2.93 -16.31
CA PRO A 489 24.72 -3.46 -15.09
C PRO A 489 25.61 -4.68 -15.37
N VAL A 490 26.71 -4.80 -14.63
CA VAL A 490 27.63 -5.93 -14.68
C VAL A 490 27.25 -6.95 -13.61
N PHE A 491 27.10 -8.21 -14.00
CA PHE A 491 26.90 -9.33 -13.09
C PHE A 491 28.19 -9.65 -12.33
N LYS A 492 28.11 -9.71 -11.00
CA LYS A 492 29.25 -9.91 -10.09
C LYS A 492 29.35 -11.31 -9.48
N GLY A 493 28.46 -12.22 -9.87
CA GLY A 493 28.40 -13.57 -9.31
C GLY A 493 27.47 -13.69 -8.09
N MET A 494 27.05 -14.92 -7.80
CA MET A 494 26.09 -15.23 -6.73
C MET A 494 26.64 -15.01 -5.32
N ASN A 495 27.97 -15.01 -5.18
CA ASN A 495 28.63 -14.81 -3.88
C ASN A 495 28.88 -13.31 -3.58
N SER A 496 28.54 -12.40 -4.50
CA SER A 496 28.69 -10.96 -4.30
C SER A 496 27.56 -10.42 -3.44
N ILE A 497 27.88 -9.44 -2.57
CA ILE A 497 26.88 -8.73 -1.73
C ILE A 497 25.83 -8.02 -2.58
N PHE A 498 26.23 -7.62 -3.80
CA PHE A 498 25.36 -7.08 -4.83
C PHE A 498 25.51 -7.93 -6.10
N LEU A 499 24.44 -8.57 -6.56
CA LEU A 499 24.48 -9.43 -7.76
C LEU A 499 24.88 -8.65 -9.00
N GLN A 500 24.44 -7.39 -9.09
CA GLN A 500 24.63 -6.52 -10.23
C GLN A 500 24.99 -5.12 -9.78
N ASN A 501 26.01 -4.54 -10.40
CA ASN A 501 26.40 -3.14 -10.21
C ASN A 501 26.39 -2.41 -11.56
N TYR A 502 25.87 -1.19 -11.56
CA TYR A 502 26.17 -0.21 -12.60
C TYR A 502 27.47 0.49 -12.24
N TYR A 503 28.34 0.69 -13.22
CA TYR A 503 29.63 1.37 -13.05
C TYR A 503 29.68 2.63 -13.89
N PHE A 504 30.38 3.65 -13.39
CA PHE A 504 30.44 4.98 -13.99
C PHE A 504 31.84 5.60 -13.86
N ASP A 505 32.24 6.36 -14.88
CA ASP A 505 33.43 7.22 -14.86
C ASP A 505 33.20 8.55 -14.13
#